data_AF-A0A7W1C0F0-F1
#
_entry.id   AF-A0A7W1C0F0-F1
#
_cell.length_a   1.000
_cell.length_b   1.000
_cell.length_c   1.000
_cell.angle_alpha   90.00
_cell.angle_beta   90.00
_cell.angle_gamma   90.00
#
_symmetry.space_group_name_H-M   'P 1'
#
loop_
_entity.id
_entity.type
_entity.pdbx_description
1 polymer ?
#
loop_
_entity_poly.entity_id
_entity_poly.type
_entity_poly.pdbx_seq_one_letter_code
_entity_poly.pdbx_strand_id
1 'polypeptide(L)'
;VESLGLNVTRSIIYDLRDDCRNRTKPLCNFGLLTIDEQPKPSYYAVQRVCEMLNGALPSDGQVVVTKITPSKPAITTEVKSYLFQNKEGSFLLGYWLVKRPDVPLTADISVRAQGQGKNITVSINRDVLTGLQPQQQTPRSVDDGIELRGVPLNNYPTFLTIRGVQ
;
A
#
# COMPACT_ATOMS: atom_id res chain seq x y z
N VAL A 1 -4.16 -0.39 7.36
CA VAL A 1 -3.72 0.72 6.48
C VAL A 1 -4.74 1.83 6.49
N GLU A 2 -5.96 1.59 5.99
CA GLU A 2 -7.04 2.58 5.95
C GLU A 2 -7.33 3.24 7.31
N SER A 3 -7.53 2.47 8.39
CA SER A 3 -7.74 3.06 9.72
C SER A 3 -6.60 4.00 10.14
N LEU A 4 -5.34 3.61 9.89
CA LEU A 4 -4.19 4.46 10.19
C LEU A 4 -4.21 5.73 9.34
N GLY A 5 -4.47 5.61 8.03
CA GLY A 5 -4.53 6.75 7.12
C GLY A 5 -5.70 7.71 7.40
N LEU A 6 -6.77 7.23 8.03
CA LEU A 6 -7.88 8.03 8.56
C LEU A 6 -7.62 8.58 9.97
N ASN A 7 -6.37 8.51 10.44
CA ASN A 7 -5.94 8.98 11.75
C ASN A 7 -6.66 8.30 12.94
N VAL A 8 -7.09 7.05 12.77
CA VAL A 8 -7.64 6.24 13.86
C VAL A 8 -6.51 5.86 14.80
N THR A 9 -6.64 6.24 16.07
CA THR A 9 -5.59 6.05 17.10
C THR A 9 -5.26 4.57 17.37
N ARG A 10 -6.24 3.68 17.22
CA ARG A 10 -6.05 2.24 17.47
C ARG A 10 -6.96 1.41 16.57
N SER A 11 -6.39 0.41 15.91
CA SER A 11 -7.10 -0.61 15.15
C SER A 11 -6.67 -1.98 15.68
N ILE A 12 -7.62 -2.87 15.92
CA ILE A 12 -7.38 -4.22 16.45
C ILE A 12 -7.86 -5.21 15.41
N ILE A 13 -7.04 -6.19 15.07
CA ILE A 13 -7.39 -7.26 14.12
C ILE A 13 -8.06 -8.39 14.92
N TYR A 14 -9.21 -8.85 14.42
CA TYR A 14 -9.91 -10.03 14.91
C TYR A 14 -9.59 -11.21 13.97
N ASP A 15 -8.94 -12.29 14.39
CA ASP A 15 -8.33 -12.57 15.70
C ASP A 15 -6.89 -13.09 15.55
N LEU A 16 -6.20 -13.31 16.67
CA LEU A 16 -4.79 -13.73 16.63
C LEU A 16 -4.65 -15.19 16.19
N ARG A 17 -5.51 -16.08 16.66
CA ARG A 17 -5.40 -17.54 16.49
C ARG A 17 -6.75 -18.13 16.14
N ASP A 18 -6.79 -19.07 15.20
CA ASP A 18 -7.99 -19.81 14.85
C ASP A 18 -8.60 -20.53 16.07
N ASP A 19 -9.92 -20.41 16.24
CA ASP A 19 -10.65 -20.98 17.38
C ASP A 19 -10.77 -22.51 17.35
N CYS A 20 -10.74 -23.13 16.16
CA CYS A 20 -10.89 -24.58 16.02
C CYS A 20 -10.28 -25.11 14.71
N ARG A 21 -10.23 -26.45 14.54
CA ARG A 21 -9.70 -27.08 13.30
C ARG A 21 -10.71 -27.17 12.15
N ASN A 22 -11.97 -26.79 12.38
CA ASN A 22 -13.04 -26.98 11.40
C ASN A 22 -13.05 -25.87 10.33
N ARG A 23 -12.54 -26.19 9.14
CA ARG A 23 -12.45 -25.26 8.01
C ARG A 23 -13.80 -24.80 7.42
N THR A 24 -14.91 -25.49 7.72
CA THR A 24 -16.23 -25.08 7.23
C THR A 24 -16.94 -24.12 8.18
N LYS A 25 -16.46 -23.96 9.42
CA LYS A 25 -17.00 -23.00 10.39
C LYS A 25 -16.26 -21.68 10.27
N PRO A 26 -16.92 -20.56 9.89
CA PRO A 26 -16.23 -19.27 9.68
C PRO A 26 -15.39 -18.82 10.87
N LEU A 27 -15.92 -18.96 12.10
CA LEU A 27 -15.24 -18.57 13.34
C LEU A 27 -13.88 -19.26 13.53
N CYS A 28 -13.68 -20.43 12.94
CA CYS A 28 -12.44 -21.19 13.10
C CYS A 28 -11.34 -20.83 12.08
N ASN A 29 -11.50 -19.74 11.32
CA ASN A 29 -10.58 -19.41 10.22
C ASN A 29 -10.16 -17.93 10.18
N PHE A 30 -10.54 -17.10 11.18
CA PHE A 30 -10.21 -15.67 11.23
C PHE A 30 -8.77 -15.38 11.67
N GLY A 31 -8.09 -16.36 12.28
CA GLY A 31 -6.79 -16.16 12.92
C GLY A 31 -5.72 -15.69 11.97
N LEU A 32 -4.78 -14.91 12.48
CA LEU A 32 -3.46 -14.74 11.85
C LEU A 32 -2.63 -16.02 12.00
N LEU A 33 -2.84 -16.78 13.07
CA LEU A 33 -2.22 -18.07 13.33
C LEU A 33 -3.24 -19.21 13.18
N THR A 34 -2.77 -20.39 12.79
CA THR A 34 -3.55 -21.62 12.92
C THR A 34 -3.75 -21.96 14.40
N ILE A 35 -4.64 -22.90 14.71
CA ILE A 35 -4.85 -23.38 16.08
C ILE A 35 -3.58 -23.96 16.73
N ASP A 36 -2.67 -24.52 15.91
CA ASP A 36 -1.37 -25.06 16.33
C ASP A 36 -0.28 -23.96 16.30
N GLU A 37 -0.70 -22.70 16.33
CA GLU A 37 0.13 -21.49 16.43
C GLU A 37 1.10 -21.29 15.27
N GLN A 38 0.81 -21.90 14.11
CA GLN A 38 1.59 -21.70 12.91
C GLN A 38 1.13 -20.45 12.15
N PRO A 39 2.03 -19.57 11.69
CA PRO A 39 1.66 -18.38 10.94
C PRO A 39 0.91 -18.69 9.63
N LYS A 40 -0.22 -18.02 9.40
CA LYS A 40 -0.96 -18.04 8.12
C LYS A 40 -0.42 -16.95 7.19
N PRO A 41 -0.72 -16.97 5.88
CA PRO A 41 -0.32 -15.91 4.95
C PRO A 41 -0.72 -14.49 5.41
N SER A 42 -1.88 -14.35 6.07
CA SER A 42 -2.33 -13.08 6.66
C SER A 42 -1.39 -12.55 7.75
N TYR A 43 -0.78 -13.41 8.56
CA TYR A 43 0.21 -13.02 9.56
C TYR A 43 1.39 -12.29 8.91
N TYR A 44 1.98 -12.89 7.87
CA TYR A 44 3.12 -12.30 7.18
C TYR A 44 2.76 -10.99 6.45
N ALA A 45 1.55 -10.90 5.90
CA ALA A 45 1.07 -9.67 5.29
C ALA A 45 0.93 -8.54 6.33
N VAL A 46 0.33 -8.82 7.49
CA VAL A 46 0.22 -7.87 8.60
C VAL A 46 1.61 -7.47 9.11
N GLN A 47 2.50 -8.43 9.32
CA GLN A 47 3.87 -8.18 9.74
C GLN A 47 4.58 -7.20 8.81
N ARG A 48 4.54 -7.42 7.49
CA ARG A 48 5.17 -6.54 6.50
C ARG A 48 4.56 -5.14 6.49
N VAL A 49 3.24 -5.02 6.63
CA VAL A 49 2.57 -3.71 6.76
C VAL A 49 3.04 -2.99 8.01
N CYS A 50 3.14 -3.68 9.15
CA CYS A 50 3.66 -3.12 10.39
C CYS A 50 5.11 -2.68 10.25
N GLU A 51 5.97 -3.48 9.62
CA GLU A 51 7.38 -3.13 9.36
C GLU A 51 7.50 -1.86 8.49
N MET A 52 6.70 -1.75 7.44
CA MET A 52 6.73 -0.59 6.53
C MET A 52 6.20 0.69 7.19
N LEU A 53 5.12 0.59 7.97
CA LEU A 53 4.48 1.73 8.61
C LEU A 53 5.04 2.04 10.00
N ASN A 54 6.08 1.34 10.45
CA ASN A 54 6.60 1.49 11.79
C ASN A 54 7.05 2.94 12.06
N GLY A 55 6.37 3.61 12.99
CA GLY A 55 6.63 5.00 13.33
C GLY A 55 6.24 6.02 12.25
N ALA A 56 5.60 5.60 11.16
CA ALA A 56 5.06 6.50 10.15
C ALA A 56 3.72 7.07 10.61
N LEU A 57 3.51 8.36 10.34
CA LEU A 57 2.28 9.07 10.66
C LEU A 57 1.53 9.44 9.38
N PRO A 58 0.20 9.53 9.40
CA PRO A 58 -0.55 10.08 8.27
C PRO A 58 -0.02 11.46 7.90
N SER A 59 0.08 11.72 6.60
CA SER A 59 0.53 12.99 6.05
C SER A 59 -0.60 13.68 5.30
N ASP A 60 -0.73 14.99 5.49
CA ASP A 60 -1.65 15.83 4.74
C ASP A 60 -1.13 16.15 3.32
N GLY A 61 0.04 15.63 2.94
CA GLY A 61 0.59 15.78 1.59
C GLY A 61 -0.36 15.24 0.53
N GLN A 62 -0.44 15.92 -0.62
CA GLN A 62 -1.36 15.52 -1.69
C GLN A 62 -0.75 14.44 -2.59
N VAL A 63 -1.44 13.33 -2.70
CA VAL A 63 -1.20 12.34 -3.76
C VAL A 63 -2.29 12.45 -4.79
N VAL A 64 -1.92 12.57 -6.07
CA VAL A 64 -2.86 12.66 -7.18
C VAL A 64 -2.62 11.51 -8.13
N VAL A 65 -3.48 10.50 -8.09
CA VAL A 65 -3.49 9.46 -9.13
C VAL A 65 -4.00 10.11 -10.41
N THR A 66 -3.11 10.35 -11.37
CA THR A 66 -3.41 11.18 -12.55
C THR A 66 -3.99 10.38 -13.70
N LYS A 67 -3.66 9.10 -13.82
CA LYS A 67 -4.16 8.27 -14.91
C LYS A 67 -4.16 6.80 -14.54
N ILE A 68 -5.33 6.17 -14.62
CA ILE A 68 -5.44 4.71 -14.59
C ILE A 68 -5.53 4.25 -16.04
N THR A 69 -4.54 3.49 -16.49
CA THR A 69 -4.55 2.93 -17.83
C THR A 69 -4.95 1.47 -17.73
N PRO A 70 -6.15 1.10 -18.17
CA PRO A 70 -6.28 -0.23 -18.73
C PRO A 70 -5.67 -0.23 -20.12
N SER A 71 -5.11 -1.38 -20.50
CA SER A 71 -4.90 -1.77 -21.90
C SER A 71 -6.22 -1.83 -22.71
N LYS A 72 -7.39 -1.55 -22.11
CA LYS A 72 -8.73 -1.45 -22.74
C LYS A 72 -9.67 -0.47 -22.00
N PRO A 73 -10.38 0.44 -22.68
CA PRO A 73 -11.13 1.51 -22.03
C PRO A 73 -12.33 0.99 -21.21
N ALA A 74 -12.71 1.74 -20.18
CA ALA A 74 -13.95 1.64 -19.38
C ALA A 74 -13.96 0.79 -18.10
N ILE A 75 -12.85 0.73 -17.34
CA ILE A 75 -12.93 0.31 -15.94
C ILE A 75 -12.94 1.56 -15.04
N THR A 76 -14.12 1.96 -14.57
CA THR A 76 -14.27 2.90 -13.44
C THR A 76 -13.88 2.19 -12.15
N THR A 77 -12.57 2.03 -11.94
CA THR A 77 -12.06 1.48 -10.69
C THR A 77 -11.68 2.59 -9.74
N GLU A 78 -12.30 2.59 -8.57
CA GLU A 78 -11.89 3.43 -7.46
C GLU A 78 -10.55 2.92 -6.92
N VAL A 79 -9.57 3.82 -6.86
CA VAL A 79 -8.28 3.58 -6.21
C VAL A 79 -8.34 4.24 -4.83
N LYS A 80 -8.17 3.45 -3.78
CA LYS A 80 -7.91 3.97 -2.44
C LYS A 80 -6.44 4.27 -2.30
N SER A 81 -6.13 5.39 -1.64
CA SER A 81 -4.75 5.76 -1.37
C SER A 81 -4.62 6.51 -0.05
N TYR A 82 -3.50 6.30 0.65
CA TYR A 82 -3.15 6.97 1.90
C TYR A 82 -1.67 7.29 1.90
N LEU A 83 -1.34 8.53 2.26
CA LEU A 83 0.03 8.99 2.38
C LEU A 83 0.45 8.99 3.85
N PHE A 84 1.64 8.47 4.11
CA PHE A 84 2.27 8.50 5.41
C PHE A 84 3.66 9.14 5.28
N GLN A 85 4.15 9.74 6.36
CA GLN A 85 5.52 10.23 6.46
C GLN A 85 6.22 9.48 7.60
N ASN A 86 7.39 8.92 7.31
CA ASN A 86 8.21 8.29 8.34
C ASN A 86 9.08 9.32 9.08
N LYS A 87 9.76 8.89 10.15
CA LYS A 87 10.59 9.76 10.99
C LYS A 87 11.80 10.33 10.24
N GLU A 88 12.25 9.63 9.20
CA GLU A 88 13.36 10.06 8.34
C GLU A 88 12.92 11.07 7.25
N GLY A 89 11.66 11.50 7.26
CA GLY A 89 11.11 12.48 6.31
C GLY A 89 10.73 11.90 4.94
N SER A 90 10.91 10.60 4.73
CA SER A 90 10.45 9.91 3.52
C SER A 90 8.94 9.70 3.55
N PHE A 91 8.31 9.76 2.37
CA PHE A 91 6.89 9.47 2.23
C PHE A 91 6.66 8.01 1.83
N LEU A 92 5.56 7.46 2.35
CA LEU A 92 5.05 6.13 2.04
C LEU A 92 3.63 6.27 1.50
N LEU A 93 3.41 5.91 0.25
CA LEU A 93 2.09 5.88 -0.37
C LEU A 93 1.57 4.46 -0.40
N GLY A 94 0.55 4.15 0.40
CA GLY A 94 -0.23 2.93 0.26
C GLY A 94 -1.37 3.13 -0.73
N TYR A 95 -1.49 2.28 -1.76
CA TYR A 95 -2.54 2.38 -2.77
C TYR A 95 -3.05 1.01 -3.21
N TRP A 96 -4.32 0.92 -3.58
CA TRP A 96 -4.94 -0.30 -4.11
C TRP A 96 -6.29 -0.03 -4.79
N LEU A 97 -6.73 -0.97 -5.62
CA LEU A 97 -8.07 -1.01 -6.21
C LEU A 97 -9.09 -1.52 -5.20
N VAL A 98 -10.22 -0.82 -5.07
CA VAL A 98 -11.34 -1.27 -4.22
C VAL A 98 -11.97 -2.55 -4.75
N LYS A 99 -11.97 -2.73 -6.08
CA LYS A 99 -12.51 -3.91 -6.75
C LYS A 99 -11.42 -4.68 -7.46
N ARG A 100 -11.50 -6.01 -7.41
CA ARG A 100 -10.62 -6.88 -8.19
C ARG A 100 -10.82 -6.61 -9.68
N PRO A 101 -9.77 -6.31 -10.44
CA PRO A 101 -9.90 -6.17 -11.88
C PRO A 101 -9.90 -7.56 -12.53
N ASP A 102 -10.63 -7.70 -13.64
CA ASP A 102 -10.64 -8.95 -14.43
C ASP A 102 -9.34 -9.16 -15.21
N VAL A 103 -8.58 -8.08 -15.42
CA VAL A 103 -7.29 -8.06 -16.12
C VAL A 103 -6.26 -7.27 -15.30
N PRO A 104 -4.95 -7.56 -15.42
CA PRO A 104 -3.92 -6.72 -14.81
C PRO A 104 -4.03 -5.27 -15.27
N LEU A 105 -3.90 -4.33 -14.32
CA LEU A 105 -3.96 -2.89 -14.58
C LEU A 105 -2.68 -2.20 -14.15
N THR A 106 -2.39 -1.08 -14.79
CA THR A 106 -1.35 -0.16 -14.37
C THR A 106 -1.90 1.26 -14.24
N ALA A 107 -1.25 2.06 -13.41
CA ALA A 107 -1.54 3.48 -13.29
C ALA A 107 -0.27 4.32 -13.44
N ASP A 108 -0.46 5.50 -14.00
CA ASP A 108 0.46 6.59 -13.81
C ASP A 108 0.05 7.32 -12.52
N ILE A 109 0.96 7.37 -11.56
CA ILE A 109 0.74 7.95 -10.24
C ILE A 109 1.58 9.21 -10.15
N SER A 110 0.93 10.34 -9.90
CA SER A 110 1.64 11.58 -9.60
C SER A 110 1.61 11.85 -8.10
N VAL A 111 2.75 12.20 -7.54
CA VAL A 111 2.85 12.55 -6.12
C VAL A 111 3.29 14.00 -6.01
N ARG A 112 2.45 14.80 -5.36
CA ARG A 112 2.69 16.21 -5.06
C ARG A 112 2.95 16.37 -3.57
N ALA A 113 4.14 16.02 -3.15
CA ALA A 113 4.56 16.33 -1.79
C ALA A 113 4.85 17.83 -1.71
N GLN A 114 4.26 18.54 -0.74
CA GLN A 114 4.61 19.93 -0.49
C GLN A 114 6.07 19.98 -0.02
N GLY A 115 6.96 20.45 -0.90
CA GLY A 115 8.41 20.48 -0.68
C GLY A 115 9.14 20.35 -2.01
N GLN A 116 9.78 21.43 -2.47
CA GLN A 116 10.54 21.46 -3.72
C GLN A 116 11.86 20.65 -3.58
N GLY A 117 11.75 19.33 -3.56
CA GLY A 117 12.92 18.44 -3.54
C GLY A 117 13.53 18.29 -4.94
N LYS A 118 14.77 18.72 -5.12
CA LYS A 118 15.64 18.20 -6.20
C LYS A 118 16.17 16.84 -5.76
N ASN A 119 16.17 15.84 -6.65
CA ASN A 119 16.63 14.45 -6.42
C ASN A 119 15.66 13.50 -5.69
N ILE A 120 14.39 13.47 -6.14
CA ILE A 120 13.41 12.52 -5.63
C ILE A 120 13.73 11.11 -6.15
N THR A 121 13.89 10.14 -5.23
CA THR A 121 14.04 8.72 -5.55
C THR A 121 12.77 7.98 -5.15
N VAL A 122 12.20 7.20 -6.08
CA VAL A 122 11.07 6.32 -5.78
C VAL A 122 11.50 4.87 -5.81
N SER A 123 11.12 4.14 -4.77
CA SER A 123 11.16 2.67 -4.77
C SER A 123 9.74 2.16 -4.62
N ILE A 124 9.28 1.32 -5.55
CA ILE A 124 8.05 0.55 -5.35
C ILE A 124 8.37 -0.46 -4.26
N ASN A 125 7.91 -0.19 -3.04
CA ASN A 125 8.24 -0.99 -1.89
C ASN A 125 7.18 -2.05 -1.66
N ARG A 126 7.58 -3.30 -1.92
CA ARG A 126 6.98 -4.55 -1.45
C ARG A 126 5.48 -4.72 -1.70
N ASP A 127 5.16 -5.69 -2.54
CA ASP A 127 3.89 -6.38 -2.46
C ASP A 127 3.77 -7.05 -1.08
N VAL A 128 2.78 -6.61 -0.29
CA VAL A 128 2.59 -7.08 1.10
C VAL A 128 2.21 -8.54 1.19
N LEU A 129 1.60 -9.10 0.14
CA LEU A 129 1.17 -10.49 0.10
C LEU A 129 2.32 -11.40 -0.30
N THR A 130 3.07 -11.02 -1.34
CA THR A 130 4.11 -11.90 -1.92
C THR A 130 5.49 -11.68 -1.30
N GLY A 131 5.75 -10.52 -0.69
CA GLY A 131 7.07 -10.19 -0.15
C GLY A 131 8.14 -10.00 -1.24
N LEU A 132 7.73 -9.85 -2.51
CA LEU A 132 8.65 -9.58 -3.61
C LEU A 132 9.45 -8.30 -3.33
N GLN A 133 10.72 -8.35 -3.74
CA GLN A 133 11.67 -7.26 -3.49
C GLN A 133 11.23 -5.97 -4.18
N PRO A 134 11.63 -4.80 -3.65
CA PRO A 134 11.32 -3.53 -4.26
C PRO A 134 11.76 -3.45 -5.72
N GLN A 135 10.86 -2.99 -6.59
CA GLN A 135 11.26 -2.57 -7.93
C GLN A 135 11.59 -1.09 -7.88
N GLN A 136 12.84 -0.74 -8.22
CA GLN A 136 13.20 0.66 -8.37
C GLN A 136 12.63 1.18 -9.70
N GLN A 137 12.03 2.36 -9.65
CA GLN A 137 11.61 3.08 -10.83
C GLN A 137 12.17 4.49 -10.76
N THR A 138 12.68 4.97 -11.89
CA THR A 138 13.12 6.36 -12.01
C THR A 138 11.89 7.23 -12.23
N PRO A 139 11.52 8.11 -11.29
CA PRO A 139 10.41 9.03 -11.49
C PRO A 139 10.74 10.05 -12.58
N ARG A 140 9.70 10.53 -13.27
CA ARG A 140 9.79 11.72 -14.11
C ARG A 140 9.43 12.95 -13.28
N SER A 141 10.27 13.99 -13.30
CA SER A 141 9.91 15.28 -12.72
C SER A 141 8.78 15.95 -13.51
N VAL A 142 7.81 16.50 -12.78
CA VAL A 142 6.73 17.37 -13.29
C VAL A 142 6.71 18.66 -12.47
N ASP A 143 6.06 19.72 -12.97
CA ASP A 143 6.18 21.09 -12.43
C ASP A 143 6.00 21.18 -10.89
N ASP A 144 5.11 20.37 -10.31
CA ASP A 144 4.81 20.35 -8.87
C ASP A 144 5.05 18.98 -8.20
N GLY A 145 5.96 18.14 -8.72
CA GLY A 145 6.27 16.87 -8.08
C GLY A 145 6.90 15.81 -8.99
N ILE A 146 6.47 14.57 -8.80
CA ILE A 146 6.94 13.42 -9.57
C ILE A 146 5.79 12.64 -10.19
N GLU A 147 6.02 12.09 -11.38
CA GLU A 147 5.15 11.14 -12.05
C GLU A 147 5.87 9.80 -12.17
N LEU A 148 5.19 8.73 -11.75
CA LEU A 148 5.58 7.35 -11.98
C LEU A 148 4.65 6.77 -13.03
N ARG A 149 5.19 6.02 -13.98
CA ARG A 149 4.41 5.48 -15.10
C ARG A 149 4.31 3.97 -15.03
N GLY A 150 3.14 3.46 -15.39
CA GLY A 150 2.91 2.03 -15.50
C GLY A 150 3.09 1.26 -14.18
N VAL A 151 2.81 1.89 -13.05
CA VAL A 151 2.89 1.25 -11.73
C VAL A 151 1.79 0.18 -11.64
N PRO A 152 2.09 -1.06 -11.22
CA PRO A 152 1.08 -2.11 -11.07
C PRO A 152 -0.02 -1.70 -10.09
N LEU A 153 -1.27 -1.91 -10.48
CA LEU A 153 -2.44 -1.71 -9.64
C LEU A 153 -3.01 -3.05 -9.19
N ASN A 154 -2.94 -3.29 -7.88
CA ASN A 154 -3.47 -4.50 -7.25
C ASN A 154 -4.74 -4.19 -6.46
N ASN A 155 -5.57 -5.20 -6.23
CA ASN A 155 -6.74 -5.10 -5.35
C ASN A 155 -6.41 -5.35 -3.87
N TYR A 156 -5.15 -5.14 -3.51
CA TYR A 156 -4.61 -5.23 -2.16
C TYR A 156 -3.54 -4.15 -1.97
N PRO A 157 -3.28 -3.72 -0.72
CA PRO A 157 -2.35 -2.62 -0.45
C PRO A 157 -0.97 -2.87 -1.04
N THR A 158 -0.53 -1.96 -1.90
CA THR A 158 0.84 -1.88 -2.42
C THR A 158 1.45 -0.57 -1.95
N PHE A 159 2.74 -0.54 -1.64
CA PHE A 159 3.40 0.65 -1.10
C PHE A 159 4.44 1.22 -2.05
N LEU A 160 4.53 2.53 -2.13
CA LEU A 160 5.64 3.27 -2.74
C LEU A 160 6.38 4.01 -1.65
N THR A 161 7.70 4.00 -1.70
CA THR A 161 8.52 4.87 -0.86
C THR A 161 9.15 5.94 -1.71
N ILE A 162 9.01 7.17 -1.26
CA ILE A 162 9.42 8.38 -1.95
C ILE A 162 10.41 9.08 -1.02
N ARG A 163 11.65 9.20 -1.47
CA ARG A 163 12.76 9.81 -0.73
C ARG A 163 13.24 11.07 -1.44
N GLY A 164 13.89 11.98 -0.73
CA GLY A 164 14.49 13.19 -1.31
C GLY A 164 13.53 14.38 -1.44
N VAL A 165 12.44 14.39 -0.67
CA VAL A 165 11.61 15.58 -0.45
C VAL A 165 12.13 16.25 0.81
N GLN A 166 12.89 17.33 0.67
CA GLN A 166 13.30 18.22 1.77
C GLN A 166 12.78 19.62 1.49
#